data_AF-A0A2D7VKL4-F1
#
_entry.id   AF-A0A2D7VKL4-F1
#
_cell.length_a   1.000
_cell.length_b   1.000
_cell.length_c   1.000
_cell.angle_alpha   90.00
_cell.angle_beta   90.00
_cell.angle_gamma   90.00
#
_symmetry.space_group_name_H-M   'P 1'
#
loop_
_entity.id
_entity.type
_entity.pdbx_description
1 polymer ?
#
loop_
_entity_poly.entity_id
_entity_poly.type
_entity_poly.pdbx_seq_one_letter_code
_entity_poly.pdbx_strand_id
1 'polypeptide(L)'
;MSTVSNQTVRHWIAPLPENPAETASRIRATITAPDFPKGSEWYRQGMRLLGTLDAWRAGTFAPATSSIFKTNGNVKLGDAIAQFSAVPANIAVCPGAGDCLNWCYSTRAWRYPAAVYRQISNTVALSCEPGREAIRQAMGKLKSGTVLRLYVDGDIHSLDVLAFWMDEIRKRSDLSVYSYSKSQHLFLALDNSGKFDWPANFRTNQSSGSRFDGTSIADRFAKLDCVRGEFVAVAHKGNKGKTGTKRSKDYLAGLREAGRVATGAKNVFACPGTCSDCLPRGEHACGVARMSGVTIVEGIH
;
A
#
# COMPACT_ATOMS: atom_id res chain seq x y z
N MET A 1 -4.84 2.52 30.64
CA MET A 1 -4.93 1.63 29.46
C MET A 1 -3.53 1.08 29.19
N SER A 2 -3.32 -0.23 29.32
CA SER A 2 -2.04 -0.86 28.97
C SER A 2 -1.78 -0.71 27.47
N THR A 3 -0.70 -0.03 27.11
CA THR A 3 -0.27 0.15 25.72
C THR A 3 0.51 -1.06 25.26
N VAL A 4 0.05 -1.76 24.22
CA VAL A 4 0.84 -2.76 23.52
C VAL A 4 1.99 -2.05 22.78
N SER A 5 3.23 -2.50 22.99
CA SER A 5 4.40 -1.88 22.34
C SER A 5 4.47 -2.24 20.84
N ASN A 6 5.07 -1.37 20.03
CA ASN A 6 5.32 -1.67 18.61
C ASN A 6 6.22 -2.90 18.42
N GLN A 7 7.14 -3.17 19.36
CA GLN A 7 8.00 -4.37 19.31
C GLN A 7 7.17 -5.64 19.49
N THR A 8 6.22 -5.62 20.42
CA THR A 8 5.27 -6.71 20.63
C THR A 8 4.42 -6.93 19.37
N VAL A 9 3.90 -5.87 18.77
CA VAL A 9 3.15 -5.94 17.51
C VAL A 9 4.00 -6.47 16.35
N ARG A 10 5.28 -6.06 16.26
CA ARG A 10 6.20 -6.55 15.23
C ARG A 10 6.42 -8.06 15.32
N HIS A 11 6.60 -8.57 16.54
CA HIS A 11 6.76 -9.99 16.77
C HIS A 11 5.53 -10.80 16.35
N TRP A 12 4.32 -10.24 16.48
CA TRP A 12 3.08 -10.89 16.04
C TRP A 12 2.93 -10.94 14.52
N ILE A 13 3.39 -9.89 13.83
CA ILE A 13 3.15 -9.68 12.40
C ILE A 13 4.27 -10.25 11.53
N ALA A 14 5.45 -10.58 12.07
CA ALA A 14 6.58 -11.01 11.26
C ALA A 14 7.14 -12.37 11.74
N PRO A 15 7.08 -13.43 10.90
CA PRO A 15 6.46 -13.50 9.57
C PRO A 15 4.94 -13.78 9.66
N LEU A 16 4.07 -12.91 9.15
CA LEU A 16 2.62 -13.20 9.11
C LEU A 16 2.38 -14.37 8.14
N PRO A 17 1.63 -15.40 8.54
CA PRO A 17 1.21 -16.44 7.62
C PRO A 17 0.29 -15.90 6.53
N GLU A 18 0.48 -16.36 5.30
CA GLU A 18 -0.41 -16.08 4.17
C GLU A 18 -1.51 -17.15 4.07
N ASN A 19 -2.05 -17.64 5.19
CA ASN A 19 -3.22 -18.52 5.17
C ASN A 19 -4.13 -18.29 6.39
N PRO A 20 -5.46 -18.45 6.25
CA PRO A 20 -6.40 -18.20 7.34
C PRO A 20 -6.15 -19.03 8.61
N ALA A 21 -5.77 -20.29 8.46
CA ALA A 21 -5.65 -21.22 9.59
C ALA A 21 -4.51 -20.84 10.54
N GLU A 22 -3.32 -20.62 9.99
CA GLU A 22 -2.14 -20.28 10.77
C GLU A 22 -2.26 -18.86 11.34
N THR A 23 -2.81 -17.91 10.58
CA THR A 23 -3.07 -16.56 11.09
C THR A 23 -4.09 -16.56 12.23
N ALA A 24 -5.16 -17.35 12.14
CA ALA A 24 -6.11 -17.51 13.23
C ALA A 24 -5.46 -18.12 14.48
N SER A 25 -4.63 -19.16 14.30
CA SER A 25 -3.89 -19.78 15.40
C SER A 25 -3.00 -18.77 16.14
N ARG A 26 -2.22 -17.99 15.39
CA ARG A 26 -1.30 -16.97 15.95
C ARG A 26 -2.04 -15.84 16.64
N ILE A 27 -3.10 -15.30 16.04
CA ILE A 27 -3.92 -14.26 16.67
C ILE A 27 -4.53 -14.81 17.97
N ARG A 28 -5.08 -16.03 17.94
CA ARG A 28 -5.69 -16.65 19.11
C ARG A 28 -4.67 -16.78 20.23
N ALA A 29 -3.52 -17.41 19.97
CA ALA A 29 -2.44 -17.55 20.94
C ALA A 29 -2.01 -16.20 21.54
N THR A 30 -1.92 -15.18 20.69
CA THR A 30 -1.54 -13.81 21.10
C THR A 30 -2.56 -13.20 22.05
N ILE A 31 -3.84 -13.13 21.65
CA ILE A 31 -4.85 -12.42 22.42
C ILE A 31 -5.32 -13.17 23.67
N THR A 32 -5.03 -14.48 23.74
CA THR A 32 -5.28 -15.31 24.94
C THR A 32 -4.10 -15.39 25.90
N ALA A 33 -2.96 -14.77 25.58
CA ALA A 33 -1.80 -14.77 26.46
C ALA A 33 -2.17 -14.16 27.84
N PRO A 34 -1.62 -14.68 28.95
CA PRO A 34 -2.01 -14.24 30.30
C PRO A 34 -1.85 -12.73 30.55
N ASP A 35 -0.84 -12.12 29.94
CA ASP A 35 -0.49 -10.70 30.03
C ASP A 35 -1.19 -9.83 28.98
N PHE A 36 -1.99 -10.44 28.09
CA PHE A 36 -2.67 -9.69 27.04
C PHE A 36 -3.83 -8.87 27.62
N PRO A 37 -3.95 -7.59 27.28
CA PRO A 37 -4.97 -6.73 27.88
C PRO A 37 -6.37 -6.98 27.30
N LYS A 38 -7.13 -7.89 27.91
CA LYS A 38 -8.46 -8.35 27.45
C LYS A 38 -9.52 -7.24 27.29
N GLY A 39 -9.41 -6.12 28.01
CA GLY A 39 -10.29 -4.96 27.85
C GLY A 39 -9.88 -3.99 26.72
N SER A 40 -8.74 -4.22 26.07
CA SER A 40 -8.18 -3.28 25.10
C SER A 40 -8.87 -3.33 23.74
N GLU A 41 -8.68 -2.25 22.96
CA GLU A 41 -9.04 -2.25 21.53
C GLU A 41 -8.31 -3.35 20.75
N TRP A 42 -7.08 -3.69 21.15
CA TRP A 42 -6.32 -4.79 20.54
C TRP A 42 -7.01 -6.14 20.70
N TYR A 43 -7.57 -6.43 21.86
CA TYR A 43 -8.33 -7.65 22.11
C TYR A 43 -9.61 -7.68 21.28
N ARG A 44 -10.38 -6.58 21.32
CA ARG A 44 -11.66 -6.48 20.61
C ARG A 44 -11.50 -6.64 19.09
N GLN A 45 -10.47 -6.04 18.51
CA GLN A 45 -10.18 -6.19 17.08
C GLN A 45 -9.68 -7.60 16.73
N GLY A 46 -8.86 -8.21 17.59
CA GLY A 46 -8.40 -9.60 17.40
C GLY A 46 -9.55 -10.60 17.41
N MET A 47 -10.45 -10.50 18.38
CA MET A 47 -11.65 -11.35 18.46
C MET A 47 -12.55 -11.21 17.22
N ARG A 48 -12.73 -9.99 16.70
CA ARG A 48 -13.48 -9.76 15.46
C ARG A 48 -12.82 -10.43 14.27
N LEU A 49 -11.50 -10.28 14.12
CA LEU A 49 -10.78 -10.90 13.01
C LEU A 49 -10.83 -12.43 13.08
N LEU A 50 -10.74 -13.03 14.28
CA LEU A 50 -10.84 -14.49 14.43
C LEU A 50 -12.14 -15.05 13.85
N GLY A 51 -13.28 -14.40 14.08
CA GLY A 51 -14.56 -14.85 13.50
C GLY A 51 -14.54 -14.89 11.97
N THR A 52 -13.91 -13.89 11.34
CA THR A 52 -13.73 -13.86 9.88
C THR A 52 -12.78 -14.96 9.40
N LEU A 53 -11.63 -15.13 10.08
CA LEU A 53 -10.62 -16.10 9.69
C LEU A 53 -11.11 -17.55 9.87
N ASP A 54 -11.87 -17.84 10.92
CA ASP A 54 -12.45 -19.15 11.16
C ASP A 54 -13.43 -19.52 10.02
N ALA A 55 -14.22 -18.55 9.52
CA ALA A 55 -15.10 -18.75 8.37
C ALA A 55 -14.33 -18.98 7.06
N TRP A 56 -13.34 -18.14 6.75
CA TRP A 56 -12.52 -18.30 5.54
C TRP A 56 -11.72 -19.60 5.55
N ARG A 57 -11.21 -20.04 6.72
CA ARG A 57 -10.57 -21.34 6.89
C ARG A 57 -11.51 -22.49 6.55
N ALA A 58 -12.79 -22.37 6.87
CA ALA A 58 -13.81 -23.36 6.54
C ALA A 58 -14.25 -23.31 5.07
N GLY A 59 -13.67 -22.44 4.25
CA GLY A 59 -14.10 -22.22 2.86
C GLY A 59 -15.39 -21.41 2.73
N THR A 60 -15.90 -20.86 3.84
CA THR A 60 -17.17 -20.15 3.87
C THR A 60 -16.93 -18.65 3.70
N PHE A 61 -17.75 -18.01 2.87
CA PHE A 61 -17.75 -16.56 2.77
C PHE A 61 -18.16 -15.91 4.09
N ALA A 62 -17.34 -14.99 4.57
CA ALA A 62 -17.69 -14.04 5.61
C ALA A 62 -17.18 -12.65 5.21
N PRO A 63 -17.99 -11.59 5.42
CA PRO A 63 -17.50 -10.24 5.18
C PRO A 63 -16.32 -9.95 6.12
N ALA A 64 -15.34 -9.20 5.63
CA ALA A 64 -14.24 -8.73 6.45
C ALA A 64 -14.77 -7.87 7.60
N THR A 65 -14.37 -8.18 8.83
CA THR A 65 -14.74 -7.42 10.02
C THR A 65 -13.98 -6.10 10.15
N SER A 66 -12.87 -5.98 9.43
CA SER A 66 -12.14 -4.74 9.18
C SER A 66 -12.54 -4.17 7.82
N SER A 67 -12.56 -2.84 7.68
CA SER A 67 -12.78 -2.23 6.37
C SER A 67 -11.66 -2.61 5.40
N ILE A 68 -11.97 -3.28 4.29
CA ILE A 68 -10.97 -3.65 3.27
C ILE A 68 -10.36 -2.40 2.62
N PHE A 69 -11.24 -1.51 2.16
CA PHE A 69 -10.90 -0.18 1.68
C PHE A 69 -11.26 0.86 2.72
N LYS A 70 -10.33 1.77 3.02
CA LYS A 70 -10.64 2.97 3.81
C LYS A 70 -11.02 4.08 2.84
N THR A 71 -12.29 4.44 2.78
CA THR A 71 -12.86 5.41 1.81
C THR A 71 -12.60 6.87 2.19
N ASN A 72 -12.48 7.18 3.48
CA ASN A 72 -12.18 8.53 3.98
C ASN A 72 -10.68 8.68 4.24
N GLY A 73 -9.87 8.27 3.26
CA GLY A 73 -8.42 8.20 3.22
C GLY A 73 -7.66 8.31 4.55
N ASN A 74 -6.62 9.14 4.56
CA ASN A 74 -5.92 9.57 5.76
C ASN A 74 -5.63 11.06 5.60
N VAL A 75 -5.03 11.70 6.60
CA VAL A 75 -4.80 13.15 6.57
C VAL A 75 -4.05 13.64 5.32
N LYS A 76 -3.23 12.78 4.67
CA LYS A 76 -2.55 13.07 3.40
C LYS A 76 -3.43 12.77 2.18
N LEU A 77 -4.25 11.73 2.21
CA LEU A 77 -5.07 11.33 1.06
C LEU A 77 -6.37 12.13 0.92
N GLY A 78 -6.92 12.64 2.02
CA GLY A 78 -8.25 13.26 2.05
C GLY A 78 -9.37 12.26 1.83
N ASP A 79 -10.60 12.75 1.69
CA ASP A 79 -11.81 11.94 1.49
C ASP A 79 -12.04 11.53 0.03
N ALA A 80 -11.23 12.05 -0.89
CA ALA A 80 -11.36 11.80 -2.33
C ALA A 80 -10.68 10.50 -2.79
N ILE A 81 -9.81 9.90 -1.95
CA ILE A 81 -9.00 8.75 -2.34
C ILE A 81 -9.26 7.60 -1.36
N ALA A 82 -9.88 6.53 -1.87
CA ALA A 82 -9.97 5.27 -1.16
C ALA A 82 -8.58 4.60 -1.11
N GLN A 83 -8.31 3.84 -0.05
CA GLN A 83 -7.02 3.16 0.10
C GLN A 83 -7.15 1.70 0.53
N PHE A 84 -6.28 0.87 -0.04
CA PHE A 84 -6.00 -0.49 0.40
C PHE A 84 -4.61 -0.57 1.05
N SER A 85 -4.48 -1.33 2.13
CA SER A 85 -3.20 -1.62 2.78
C SER A 85 -3.10 -3.11 3.05
N ALA A 86 -1.92 -3.67 2.88
CA ALA A 86 -1.53 -5.00 3.34
C ALA A 86 -0.43 -4.88 4.40
N VAL A 87 -0.03 -6.00 5.01
CA VAL A 87 1.10 -6.02 5.95
C VAL A 87 2.38 -5.55 5.25
N PRO A 88 3.09 -4.54 5.80
CA PRO A 88 4.37 -4.09 5.27
C PRO A 88 5.58 -4.81 5.89
N ALA A 89 6.76 -4.45 5.39
CA ALA A 89 8.02 -4.39 6.15
C ALA A 89 8.77 -5.70 6.43
N ASN A 90 8.64 -6.70 5.57
CA ASN A 90 9.67 -7.72 5.41
C ASN A 90 9.71 -8.20 3.95
N ILE A 91 10.76 -8.91 3.56
CA ILE A 91 10.91 -9.38 2.17
C ILE A 91 9.92 -10.50 1.81
N ALA A 92 9.38 -11.21 2.81
CA ALA A 92 8.37 -12.24 2.56
C ALA A 92 7.07 -11.62 2.01
N VAL A 93 6.67 -10.45 2.52
CA VAL A 93 5.44 -9.74 2.11
C VAL A 93 5.72 -8.57 1.15
N CYS A 94 6.96 -8.08 1.06
CA CYS A 94 7.40 -7.04 0.14
C CYS A 94 8.64 -7.52 -0.62
N PRO A 95 8.48 -8.38 -1.64
CA PRO A 95 9.60 -9.07 -2.29
C PRO A 95 10.53 -8.13 -3.06
N GLY A 96 10.07 -6.92 -3.38
CA GLY A 96 10.88 -5.87 -3.97
C GLY A 96 11.63 -4.97 -2.98
N ALA A 97 11.40 -5.11 -1.67
CA ALA A 97 11.98 -4.21 -0.67
C ALA A 97 13.52 -4.35 -0.63
N GLY A 98 14.22 -3.22 -0.73
CA GLY A 98 15.66 -3.10 -0.47
C GLY A 98 15.89 -2.08 0.64
N ASP A 99 16.66 -1.04 0.35
CA ASP A 99 17.04 -0.01 1.33
C ASP A 99 15.85 0.65 2.03
N CYS A 100 14.66 0.64 1.40
CA CYS A 100 13.45 1.17 2.01
C CYS A 100 13.08 0.58 3.37
N LEU A 101 13.57 -0.61 3.71
CA LEU A 101 13.37 -1.21 5.02
C LEU A 101 13.94 -0.34 6.14
N ASN A 102 14.99 0.44 5.86
CA ASN A 102 15.63 1.35 6.82
C ASN A 102 14.76 2.58 7.15
N TRP A 103 13.84 2.97 6.26
CA TRP A 103 12.97 4.14 6.43
C TRP A 103 11.48 3.83 6.21
N CYS A 104 11.08 2.57 6.31
CA CYS A 104 9.71 2.14 6.07
C CYS A 104 8.74 2.72 7.11
N TYR A 105 7.99 3.76 6.72
CA TYR A 105 7.02 4.44 7.57
C TYR A 105 5.84 3.55 7.99
N SER A 106 5.50 2.53 7.22
CA SER A 106 4.32 1.70 7.46
C SER A 106 4.38 0.96 8.80
N THR A 107 5.57 0.65 9.31
CA THR A 107 5.71 0.07 10.67
C THR A 107 5.42 1.06 11.80
N ARG A 108 5.46 2.38 11.53
CA ARG A 108 5.09 3.40 12.53
C ARG A 108 3.57 3.42 12.78
N ALA A 109 2.77 2.93 11.83
CA ALA A 109 1.32 2.80 11.97
C ALA A 109 0.91 1.66 12.91
N TRP A 110 1.84 0.77 13.28
CA TRP A 110 1.57 -0.42 14.12
C TRP A 110 1.20 -0.11 15.57
N ARG A 111 1.16 1.17 15.95
CA ARG A 111 0.57 1.64 17.21
C ARG A 111 -0.97 1.71 17.19
N TYR A 112 -1.61 1.56 16.03
CA TYR A 112 -3.06 1.67 15.87
C TYR A 112 -3.69 0.29 15.57
N PRO A 113 -4.44 -0.31 16.52
CA PRO A 113 -4.99 -1.65 16.36
C PRO A 113 -5.82 -1.82 15.08
N ALA A 114 -6.74 -0.89 14.80
CA ALA A 114 -7.61 -0.97 13.62
C ALA A 114 -6.84 -0.92 12.29
N ALA A 115 -5.68 -0.24 12.24
CA ALA A 115 -4.85 -0.22 11.04
C ALA A 115 -4.12 -1.55 10.85
N VAL A 116 -3.57 -2.11 11.94
CA VAL A 116 -2.85 -3.38 11.94
C VAL A 116 -3.78 -4.54 11.57
N TYR A 117 -4.93 -4.66 12.24
CA TYR A 117 -5.86 -5.75 11.97
C TYR A 117 -6.46 -5.67 10.56
N ARG A 118 -6.66 -4.46 10.00
CA ARG A 118 -6.99 -4.31 8.58
C ARG A 118 -5.87 -4.84 7.68
N GLN A 119 -4.61 -4.47 7.94
CA GLN A 119 -3.47 -4.94 7.14
C GLN A 119 -3.39 -6.48 7.16
N ILE A 120 -3.52 -7.10 8.35
CA ILE A 120 -3.53 -8.56 8.50
C ILE A 120 -4.71 -9.18 7.75
N SER A 121 -5.92 -8.67 7.98
CA SER A 121 -7.14 -9.16 7.32
C SER A 121 -7.02 -9.10 5.80
N ASN A 122 -6.50 -8.00 5.27
CA ASN A 122 -6.31 -7.81 3.84
C ASN A 122 -5.22 -8.72 3.25
N THR A 123 -4.11 -8.93 3.97
CA THR A 123 -3.07 -9.88 3.54
C THR A 123 -3.62 -11.29 3.44
N VAL A 124 -4.37 -11.76 4.46
CA VAL A 124 -4.98 -13.10 4.41
C VAL A 124 -6.11 -13.19 3.40
N ALA A 125 -6.88 -12.12 3.21
CA ALA A 125 -7.95 -12.10 2.23
C ALA A 125 -7.43 -12.36 0.81
N LEU A 126 -6.22 -11.88 0.49
CA LEU A 126 -5.58 -12.10 -0.80
C LEU A 126 -5.16 -13.55 -1.04
N SER A 127 -5.01 -14.36 0.00
CA SER A 127 -4.47 -15.73 -0.10
C SER A 127 -5.54 -16.84 -0.13
N CYS A 128 -6.83 -16.49 -0.10
CA CYS A 128 -7.91 -17.46 -0.15
C CYS A 128 -9.13 -16.94 -0.91
N GLU A 129 -9.90 -17.84 -1.54
CA GLU A 129 -11.04 -17.44 -2.37
C GLU A 129 -12.17 -16.74 -1.58
N PRO A 130 -12.60 -17.20 -0.38
CA PRO A 130 -13.59 -16.47 0.41
C PRO A 130 -13.13 -15.06 0.78
N GLY A 131 -11.83 -14.87 0.99
CA GLY A 131 -11.22 -13.57 1.24
C GLY A 131 -11.20 -12.67 0.01
N ARG A 132 -10.85 -13.22 -1.15
CA ARG A 132 -10.92 -12.51 -2.44
C ARG A 132 -12.34 -12.07 -2.74
N GLU A 133 -13.33 -12.91 -2.47
CA GLU A 133 -14.73 -12.55 -2.61
C GLU A 133 -15.13 -11.39 -1.68
N ALA A 134 -14.63 -11.35 -0.44
CA ALA A 134 -14.82 -10.19 0.42
C ALA A 134 -14.20 -8.91 -0.17
N ILE A 135 -13.02 -9.00 -0.79
CA ILE A 135 -12.39 -7.88 -1.50
C ILE A 135 -13.26 -7.42 -2.67
N ARG A 136 -13.77 -8.35 -3.50
CA ARG A 136 -14.66 -8.03 -4.64
C ARG A 136 -15.91 -7.30 -4.19
N GLN A 137 -16.59 -7.79 -3.15
CA GLN A 137 -17.78 -7.13 -2.60
C GLN A 137 -17.47 -5.75 -2.03
N ALA A 138 -16.35 -5.59 -1.32
CA ALA A 138 -15.95 -4.28 -0.81
C ALA A 138 -15.60 -3.32 -1.94
N MET A 139 -14.96 -3.81 -3.01
CA MET A 139 -14.61 -3.00 -4.17
C MET A 139 -15.89 -2.59 -4.90
N GLY A 140 -16.85 -3.50 -5.10
CA GLY A 140 -18.18 -3.26 -5.68
C GLY A 140 -18.99 -2.16 -4.99
N LYS A 141 -18.71 -1.88 -3.70
CA LYS A 141 -19.35 -0.79 -2.93
C LYS A 141 -18.69 0.58 -3.13
N LEU A 142 -17.52 0.65 -3.76
CA LEU A 142 -16.89 1.92 -4.10
C LEU A 142 -17.71 2.65 -5.17
N LYS A 143 -17.94 3.94 -4.97
CA LYS A 143 -18.70 4.79 -5.90
C LYS A 143 -17.96 4.88 -7.24
N SER A 144 -18.72 4.97 -8.33
CA SER A 144 -18.16 5.31 -9.64
C SER A 144 -17.36 6.61 -9.58
N GLY A 145 -16.24 6.67 -10.30
CA GLY A 145 -15.30 7.79 -10.27
C GLY A 145 -14.37 7.83 -9.05
N THR A 146 -14.46 6.86 -8.12
CA THR A 146 -13.54 6.81 -6.97
C THR A 146 -12.10 6.58 -7.45
N VAL A 147 -11.19 7.37 -6.90
CA VAL A 147 -9.74 7.12 -7.00
C VAL A 147 -9.33 6.14 -5.91
N LEU A 148 -8.74 5.02 -6.29
CA LEU A 148 -8.26 3.99 -5.39
C LEU A 148 -6.74 3.91 -5.40
N ARG A 149 -6.12 4.16 -4.24
CA ARG A 149 -4.70 3.85 -4.02
C ARG A 149 -4.54 2.44 -3.47
N LEU A 150 -4.03 1.53 -4.30
CA LEU A 150 -3.60 0.22 -3.85
C LEU A 150 -2.25 0.32 -3.13
N TYR A 151 -2.12 -0.42 -2.04
CA TYR A 151 -0.91 -0.53 -1.21
C TYR A 151 -0.39 0.83 -0.69
N VAL A 152 -1.17 1.47 0.19
CA VAL A 152 -0.63 2.55 1.04
C VAL A 152 0.44 2.02 1.99
N ASP A 153 0.22 0.81 2.50
CA ASP A 153 1.20 0.00 3.21
C ASP A 153 1.31 -1.37 2.54
N GLY A 154 2.50 -1.95 2.59
CA GLY A 154 2.83 -3.20 1.92
C GLY A 154 3.16 -3.00 0.45
N ASP A 155 3.25 -4.10 -0.27
CA ASP A 155 3.41 -4.15 -1.72
C ASP A 155 2.74 -5.44 -2.23
N ILE A 156 2.69 -5.59 -3.55
CA ILE A 156 2.23 -6.81 -4.21
C ILE A 156 3.28 -7.91 -3.96
N HIS A 157 2.86 -9.02 -3.33
CA HIS A 157 3.78 -10.05 -2.84
C HIS A 157 3.91 -11.27 -3.76
N SER A 158 2.98 -11.47 -4.69
CA SER A 158 3.01 -12.61 -5.62
C SER A 158 2.42 -12.28 -6.99
N LEU A 159 2.76 -13.11 -7.98
CA LEU A 159 2.24 -12.99 -9.34
C LEU A 159 0.72 -13.22 -9.39
N ASP A 160 0.22 -14.17 -8.62
CA ASP A 160 -1.21 -14.48 -8.51
C ASP A 160 -2.00 -13.33 -7.89
N VAL A 161 -1.45 -12.64 -6.88
CA VAL A 161 -2.07 -11.42 -6.33
C VAL A 161 -2.03 -10.25 -7.31
N LEU A 162 -0.95 -10.12 -8.09
CA LEU A 162 -0.90 -9.11 -9.16
C LEU A 162 -1.99 -9.38 -10.20
N ALA A 163 -2.11 -10.62 -10.69
CA ALA A 163 -3.11 -11.03 -11.67
C ALA A 163 -4.53 -10.80 -11.14
N PHE A 164 -4.81 -11.20 -9.89
CA PHE A 164 -6.07 -10.94 -9.21
C PHE A 164 -6.44 -9.46 -9.26
N TRP A 165 -5.52 -8.56 -8.88
CA TRP A 165 -5.80 -7.13 -8.94
C TRP A 165 -6.08 -6.64 -10.35
N MET A 166 -5.28 -7.06 -11.34
CA MET A 166 -5.48 -6.60 -12.72
C MET A 166 -6.86 -7.03 -13.24
N ASP A 167 -7.33 -8.22 -12.90
CA ASP A 167 -8.65 -8.71 -13.28
C ASP A 167 -9.79 -7.92 -12.60
N GLU A 168 -9.68 -7.66 -11.30
CA GLU A 168 -10.70 -6.88 -10.59
C GLU A 168 -10.73 -5.41 -11.01
N ILE A 169 -9.57 -4.82 -11.33
CA ILE A 169 -9.50 -3.44 -11.83
C ILE A 169 -10.13 -3.33 -13.22
N ARG A 170 -9.93 -4.33 -14.10
CA ARG A 170 -10.53 -4.37 -15.43
C ARG A 170 -12.07 -4.41 -15.38
N LYS A 171 -12.63 -5.15 -14.42
CA LYS A 171 -14.09 -5.21 -14.17
C LYS A 171 -14.67 -3.89 -13.64
N ARG A 172 -13.83 -2.98 -13.14
CA ARG A 172 -14.20 -1.70 -12.55
C ARG A 172 -13.53 -0.54 -13.29
N SER A 173 -13.75 -0.47 -14.59
CA SER A 173 -13.26 0.61 -15.46
C SER A 173 -13.78 2.00 -15.08
N ASP A 174 -14.81 2.06 -14.22
CA ASP A 174 -15.36 3.28 -13.61
C ASP A 174 -14.51 3.82 -12.44
N LEU A 175 -13.52 3.06 -11.96
CA LEU A 175 -12.56 3.48 -10.95
C LEU A 175 -11.25 3.93 -11.60
N SER A 176 -10.53 4.86 -10.96
CA SER A 176 -9.14 5.17 -11.29
C SER A 176 -8.22 4.57 -10.23
N VAL A 177 -7.31 3.69 -10.62
CA VAL A 177 -6.52 2.89 -9.67
C VAL A 177 -5.04 3.18 -9.83
N TYR A 178 -4.36 3.46 -8.72
CA TYR A 178 -2.92 3.62 -8.73
C TYR A 178 -2.20 2.95 -7.56
N SER A 179 -0.93 2.60 -7.75
CA SER A 179 -0.07 2.02 -6.72
C SER A 179 1.36 2.56 -6.80
N TYR A 180 2.14 2.32 -5.74
CA TYR A 180 3.59 2.45 -5.74
C TYR A 180 4.15 1.06 -5.52
N SER A 181 5.03 0.59 -6.40
CA SER A 181 5.59 -0.75 -6.25
C SER A 181 7.11 -0.74 -6.32
N LYS A 182 7.69 -1.62 -5.51
CA LYS A 182 9.09 -2.03 -5.55
C LYS A 182 9.22 -3.45 -6.09
N SER A 183 8.12 -4.19 -6.20
CA SER A 183 8.05 -5.57 -6.62
C SER A 183 8.08 -5.70 -8.14
N GLN A 184 9.02 -4.97 -8.76
CA GLN A 184 9.18 -4.76 -10.20
C GLN A 184 9.25 -6.07 -10.99
N HIS A 185 9.99 -7.05 -10.46
CA HIS A 185 10.09 -8.40 -11.02
C HIS A 185 8.74 -9.12 -11.21
N LEU A 186 7.73 -8.87 -10.38
CA LEU A 186 6.40 -9.48 -10.52
C LEU A 186 5.66 -8.91 -11.73
N PHE A 187 5.76 -7.60 -11.95
CA PHE A 187 5.17 -6.95 -13.12
C PHE A 187 5.82 -7.44 -14.41
N LEU A 188 7.15 -7.56 -14.42
CA LEU A 188 7.85 -8.16 -15.55
C LEU A 188 7.47 -9.62 -15.75
N ALA A 189 7.31 -10.40 -14.68
CA ALA A 189 6.90 -11.79 -14.80
C ALA A 189 5.50 -11.92 -15.44
N LEU A 190 4.55 -11.05 -15.04
CA LEU A 190 3.22 -11.01 -15.64
C LEU A 190 3.29 -10.58 -17.11
N ASP A 191 4.04 -9.52 -17.42
CA ASP A 191 4.21 -9.02 -18.78
C ASP A 191 4.91 -10.02 -19.71
N ASN A 192 5.82 -10.85 -19.17
CA ASN A 192 6.53 -11.88 -19.92
C ASN A 192 5.70 -13.18 -20.09
N SER A 193 4.59 -13.36 -19.38
CA SER A 193 3.69 -14.52 -19.56
C SER A 193 2.95 -14.51 -20.91
N GLY A 194 3.15 -13.43 -21.67
CA GLY A 194 2.48 -13.00 -22.90
C GLY A 194 2.26 -11.50 -22.76
N LYS A 195 2.27 -10.73 -23.86
CA LYS A 195 2.06 -9.26 -23.80
C LYS A 195 0.77 -8.96 -23.04
N PHE A 196 0.90 -8.66 -21.75
CA PHE A 196 -0.24 -8.58 -20.86
C PHE A 196 -0.96 -7.26 -21.11
N ASP A 197 -2.27 -7.32 -21.37
CA ASP A 197 -3.07 -6.13 -21.58
C ASP A 197 -3.40 -5.48 -20.22
N TRP A 198 -2.56 -4.52 -19.83
CA TRP A 198 -2.70 -3.77 -18.59
C TRP A 198 -4.02 -2.98 -18.58
N PRO A 199 -4.84 -3.04 -17.50
CA PRO A 199 -6.07 -2.27 -17.43
C PRO A 199 -5.83 -0.77 -17.66
N ALA A 200 -6.58 -0.17 -18.59
CA ALA A 200 -6.38 1.23 -18.99
C ALA A 200 -6.55 2.23 -17.81
N ASN A 201 -7.34 1.85 -16.80
CA ASN A 201 -7.60 2.61 -15.58
C ASN A 201 -6.64 2.31 -14.43
N PHE A 202 -5.57 1.53 -14.67
CA PHE A 202 -4.52 1.25 -13.70
C PHE A 202 -3.21 1.96 -14.05
N ARG A 203 -2.54 2.51 -13.02
CA ARG A 203 -1.18 3.02 -13.11
C ARG A 203 -0.35 2.60 -11.90
N THR A 204 0.94 2.34 -12.10
CA THR A 204 1.88 2.16 -10.99
C THR A 204 3.05 3.13 -11.09
N ASN A 205 3.66 3.43 -9.95
CA ASN A 205 4.85 4.26 -9.86
C ASN A 205 6.02 3.39 -9.41
N GLN A 206 7.13 3.50 -10.12
CA GLN A 206 8.39 2.88 -9.72
C GLN A 206 8.92 3.58 -8.48
N SER A 207 8.81 2.92 -7.34
CA SER A 207 9.14 3.51 -6.06
C SER A 207 10.58 3.21 -5.66
N SER A 208 11.34 4.25 -5.28
CA SER A 208 12.74 4.07 -4.86
C SER A 208 12.89 3.34 -3.53
N GLY A 209 14.10 2.81 -3.29
CA GLY A 209 14.46 1.93 -2.18
C GLY A 209 14.13 0.46 -2.45
N SER A 210 14.06 0.07 -3.73
CA SER A 210 13.92 -1.32 -4.15
C SER A 210 15.30 -1.99 -4.20
N ARG A 211 15.36 -3.31 -4.00
CA ARG A 211 16.56 -4.10 -4.28
C ARG A 211 16.93 -4.17 -5.76
N PHE A 212 16.04 -3.69 -6.64
CA PHE A 212 16.23 -3.66 -8.09
C PHE A 212 16.64 -2.28 -8.62
N ASP A 213 16.74 -1.27 -7.76
CA ASP A 213 17.18 0.06 -8.17
C ASP A 213 18.57 -0.01 -8.82
N GLY A 214 18.75 0.64 -9.97
CA GLY A 214 20.00 0.60 -10.75
C GLY A 214 20.27 -0.71 -11.51
N THR A 215 19.30 -1.62 -11.57
CA THR A 215 19.42 -2.88 -12.33
C THR A 215 18.60 -2.86 -13.61
N SER A 216 18.86 -3.80 -14.52
CA SER A 216 18.06 -3.98 -15.75
C SER A 216 16.59 -4.34 -15.47
N ILE A 217 16.26 -4.84 -14.28
CA ILE A 217 14.88 -5.08 -13.86
C ILE A 217 14.14 -3.75 -13.70
N ALA A 218 14.76 -2.75 -13.09
CA ALA A 218 14.18 -1.41 -12.97
C ALA A 218 14.01 -0.76 -14.35
N ASP A 219 15.02 -0.84 -15.21
CA ASP A 219 14.95 -0.24 -16.55
C ASP A 219 13.87 -0.87 -17.44
N ARG A 220 13.66 -2.18 -17.32
CA ARG A 220 12.58 -2.88 -18.05
C ARG A 220 11.22 -2.55 -17.45
N PHE A 221 11.11 -2.50 -16.12
CA PHE A 221 9.86 -2.16 -15.46
C PHE A 221 9.40 -0.75 -15.82
N ALA A 222 10.31 0.22 -15.86
CA ALA A 222 10.04 1.60 -16.25
C ALA A 222 9.39 1.75 -17.64
N LYS A 223 9.53 0.74 -18.52
CA LYS A 223 9.03 0.73 -19.89
C LYS A 223 7.65 0.07 -20.05
N LEU A 224 7.09 -0.52 -18.98
CA LEU A 224 5.76 -1.12 -19.06
C LEU A 224 4.67 -0.06 -19.19
N ASP A 225 3.63 -0.35 -19.98
CA ASP A 225 2.54 0.59 -20.27
C ASP A 225 1.77 1.04 -19.01
N CYS A 226 1.73 0.19 -17.97
CA CYS A 226 1.10 0.53 -16.70
C CYS A 226 1.96 1.48 -15.83
N VAL A 227 3.24 1.68 -16.15
CA VAL A 227 4.14 2.51 -15.33
C VAL A 227 4.03 3.98 -15.75
N ARG A 228 3.58 4.81 -14.82
CA ARG A 228 3.50 6.27 -15.02
C ARG A 228 4.91 6.91 -14.95
N GLY A 229 5.79 6.36 -14.13
CA GLY A 229 7.16 6.82 -13.95
C GLY A 229 7.64 6.68 -12.51
N GLU A 230 8.69 7.41 -12.15
CA GLU A 230 9.38 7.29 -10.86
C GLU A 230 8.70 8.07 -9.72
N PHE A 231 8.69 7.45 -8.53
CA PHE A 231 8.37 8.08 -7.25
C PHE A 231 9.55 7.88 -6.29
N VAL A 232 10.34 8.93 -6.10
CA VAL A 232 11.65 8.86 -5.44
C VAL A 232 11.62 9.54 -4.08
N ALA A 233 11.98 8.80 -3.04
CA ALA A 233 12.25 9.36 -1.73
C ALA A 233 13.67 9.96 -1.72
N VAL A 234 13.81 11.23 -1.32
CA VAL A 234 15.08 11.97 -1.34
C VAL A 234 15.43 12.55 0.02
N ALA A 235 16.72 12.57 0.36
CA ALA A 235 17.18 13.23 1.56
C ALA A 235 17.05 14.76 1.39
N HIS A 236 16.22 15.41 2.22
CA HIS A 236 16.04 16.85 2.18
C HIS A 236 15.83 17.43 3.58
N LYS A 237 16.79 18.26 4.02
CA LYS A 237 16.79 18.94 5.33
C LYS A 237 15.97 20.23 5.23
N GLY A 238 14.66 20.12 5.37
CA GLY A 238 13.75 21.27 5.36
C GLY A 238 12.58 21.04 6.31
N ASN A 239 12.00 22.12 6.85
CA ASN A 239 10.78 22.02 7.64
C ASN A 239 9.59 21.74 6.72
N LYS A 240 9.13 20.49 6.73
CA LYS A 240 8.01 20.04 5.91
C LYS A 240 6.64 20.53 6.39
N GLY A 241 6.57 21.15 7.57
CA GLY A 241 5.32 21.46 8.24
C GLY A 241 4.62 20.22 8.83
N LYS A 242 3.33 20.37 9.16
CA LYS A 242 2.52 19.29 9.73
C LYS A 242 2.03 18.34 8.63
N THR A 243 1.94 17.05 8.93
CA THR A 243 1.38 16.06 7.99
C THR A 243 -0.06 16.43 7.60
N GLY A 244 -0.38 16.35 6.30
CA GLY A 244 -1.70 16.73 5.78
C GLY A 244 -1.88 18.23 5.56
N THR A 245 -0.82 19.02 5.71
CA THR A 245 -0.80 20.43 5.31
C THR A 245 0.06 20.60 4.07
N LYS A 246 -0.30 21.58 3.23
CA LYS A 246 0.46 21.92 2.04
C LYS A 246 1.85 22.43 2.45
N ARG A 247 2.89 21.82 1.88
CA ARG A 247 4.29 22.24 2.11
C ARG A 247 4.53 23.66 1.60
N SER A 248 5.44 24.38 2.27
CA SER A 248 5.82 25.74 1.88
C SER A 248 6.47 25.77 0.50
N LYS A 249 6.41 26.93 -0.17
CA LYS A 249 7.05 27.12 -1.48
C LYS A 249 8.56 26.84 -1.42
N ASP A 250 9.23 27.31 -0.37
CA ASP A 250 10.68 27.14 -0.18
C ASP A 250 11.05 25.67 0.03
N TYR A 251 10.28 24.94 0.84
CA TYR A 251 10.46 23.49 1.01
C TYR A 251 10.31 22.76 -0.33
N LEU A 252 9.29 23.11 -1.11
CA LEU A 252 9.07 22.49 -2.42
C LEU A 252 10.15 22.86 -3.45
N ALA A 253 10.69 24.07 -3.40
CA ALA A 253 11.81 24.47 -4.23
C ALA A 253 13.07 23.66 -3.90
N GLY A 254 13.44 23.59 -2.62
CA GLY A 254 14.58 22.79 -2.16
C GLY A 254 14.42 21.30 -2.42
N LEU A 255 13.19 20.77 -2.29
CA LEU A 255 12.89 19.37 -2.58
C LEU A 255 13.02 19.05 -4.07
N ARG A 256 12.60 19.96 -4.97
CA ARG A 256 12.83 19.78 -6.42
C ARG A 256 14.32 19.74 -6.74
N GLU A 257 15.10 20.62 -6.12
CA GLU A 257 16.55 20.66 -6.35
C GLU A 257 17.24 19.39 -5.86
N ALA A 258 16.95 18.97 -4.63
CA ALA A 258 17.42 17.68 -4.11
C ALA A 258 16.99 16.50 -5.02
N GLY A 259 15.77 16.58 -5.56
CA GLY A 259 15.24 15.63 -6.54
C GLY A 259 16.05 15.55 -7.82
N ARG A 260 16.38 16.70 -8.44
CA ARG A 260 17.20 16.75 -9.67
C ARG A 260 18.58 16.18 -9.43
N VAL A 261 19.21 16.53 -8.30
CA VAL A 261 20.53 16.00 -7.92
C VAL A 261 20.48 14.49 -7.72
N ALA A 262 19.46 13.98 -7.01
CA ALA A 262 19.36 12.56 -6.69
C ALA A 262 19.00 11.66 -7.88
N THR A 263 18.32 12.21 -8.90
CA THR A 263 17.74 11.40 -9.99
C THR A 263 18.31 11.72 -11.37
N GLY A 264 19.00 12.86 -11.52
CA GLY A 264 19.38 13.39 -12.83
C GLY A 264 18.20 13.85 -13.70
N ALA A 265 16.96 13.77 -13.20
CA ALA A 265 15.77 14.09 -13.98
C ALA A 265 15.66 15.60 -14.23
N LYS A 266 15.36 15.98 -15.47
CA LYS A 266 15.08 17.38 -15.84
C LYS A 266 13.73 17.86 -15.29
N ASN A 267 12.73 16.99 -15.36
CA ASN A 267 11.35 17.28 -14.97
C ASN A 267 11.02 16.64 -13.62
N VAL A 268 11.00 17.45 -12.57
CA VAL A 268 10.77 17.00 -11.19
C VAL A 268 9.53 17.68 -10.60
N PHE A 269 8.60 16.87 -10.10
CA PHE A 269 7.46 17.31 -9.31
C PHE A 269 7.70 17.02 -7.83
N ALA A 270 7.84 18.06 -7.01
CA ALA A 270 7.91 17.91 -5.57
C ALA A 270 6.52 17.67 -4.97
N CYS A 271 6.35 16.51 -4.32
CA CYS A 271 5.11 16.15 -3.64
C CYS A 271 4.74 17.19 -2.57
N PRO A 272 3.52 17.78 -2.59
CA PRO A 272 3.10 18.81 -1.64
C PRO A 272 2.64 18.26 -0.28
N GLY A 273 2.49 16.93 -0.15
CA GLY A 273 2.06 16.30 1.10
C GLY A 273 0.55 16.17 1.29
N THR A 274 -0.25 16.71 0.36
CA THR A 274 -1.72 16.60 0.29
C THR A 274 -2.08 16.02 -1.08
N CYS A 275 -2.66 14.82 -1.14
CA CYS A 275 -2.84 14.10 -2.40
C CYS A 275 -4.11 14.52 -3.16
N SER A 276 -5.23 14.73 -2.45
CA SER A 276 -6.53 15.08 -3.05
C SER A 276 -6.55 16.43 -3.77
N ASP A 277 -5.53 17.26 -3.61
CA ASP A 277 -5.42 18.59 -4.22
C ASP A 277 -3.99 18.92 -4.68
N CYS A 278 -3.14 17.90 -4.88
CA CYS A 278 -1.75 18.17 -5.31
C CYS A 278 -1.65 18.72 -6.74
N LEU A 279 -2.70 18.54 -7.55
CA LEU A 279 -2.84 19.15 -8.87
C LEU A 279 -4.10 20.04 -8.93
N PRO A 280 -4.18 20.99 -9.88
CA PRO A 280 -5.40 21.75 -10.14
C PRO A 280 -6.61 20.82 -10.39
N ARG A 281 -7.82 21.30 -10.03
CA ARG A 281 -9.11 20.60 -10.20
C ARG A 281 -9.29 19.35 -9.33
N GLY A 282 -8.55 19.23 -8.23
CA GLY A 282 -8.70 18.09 -7.29
C GLY A 282 -8.09 16.79 -7.80
N GLU A 283 -7.22 16.86 -8.81
CA GLU A 283 -6.50 15.71 -9.32
C GLU A 283 -5.27 15.38 -8.43
N HIS A 284 -4.77 14.16 -8.58
CA HIS A 284 -3.55 13.72 -7.91
C HIS A 284 -2.46 13.30 -8.90
N ALA A 285 -1.22 13.73 -8.67
CA ALA A 285 -0.12 13.56 -9.62
C ALA A 285 0.25 12.10 -9.90
N CYS A 286 0.08 11.22 -8.92
CA CYS A 286 0.62 9.86 -9.01
C CYS A 286 -0.24 8.86 -9.81
N GLY A 287 -1.45 9.24 -10.22
CA GLY A 287 -2.36 8.36 -10.98
C GLY A 287 -2.88 8.95 -12.28
N VAL A 288 -2.48 10.19 -12.64
CA VAL A 288 -2.93 10.83 -13.87
C VAL A 288 -1.92 10.67 -15.00
N ALA A 289 -2.41 10.39 -16.20
CA ALA A 289 -1.57 10.14 -17.39
C ALA A 289 -0.73 11.35 -17.81
N ARG A 290 -1.20 12.59 -17.57
CA ARG A 290 -0.46 13.82 -17.90
C ARG A 290 0.83 14.01 -17.10
N MET A 291 1.03 13.23 -16.05
CA MET A 291 2.27 13.21 -15.26
C MET A 291 3.20 12.07 -15.68
N SER A 292 2.96 11.41 -16.82
CA SER A 292 3.85 10.37 -17.34
C SER A 292 5.22 10.93 -17.67
N GLY A 293 6.27 10.23 -17.25
CA GLY A 293 7.66 10.66 -17.44
C GLY A 293 8.12 11.84 -16.55
N VAL A 294 7.28 12.34 -15.65
CA VAL A 294 7.68 13.37 -14.66
C VAL A 294 8.12 12.68 -13.37
N THR A 295 9.38 12.80 -12.95
CA THR A 295 9.81 12.18 -11.69
C THR A 295 9.16 12.89 -10.50
N ILE A 296 8.43 12.14 -9.66
CA ILE A 296 7.80 12.66 -8.45
C ILE A 296 8.73 12.41 -7.27
N VAL A 297 9.01 13.45 -6.48
CA VAL A 297 9.92 13.35 -5.33
C VAL A 297 9.24 13.66 -4.01
N GLU A 298 9.62 12.94 -2.95
CA GLU A 298 9.17 13.17 -1.57
C GLU A 298 10.37 13.14 -0.61
N GLY A 299 10.38 14.00 0.42
CA GLY A 299 11.45 14.02 1.41
C GLY A 299 11.43 12.80 2.34
N ILE A 300 12.61 12.24 2.63
CA ILE A 300 12.84 11.24 3.69
C ILE A 300 12.83 11.95 5.06
N HIS A 301 12.34 11.27 6.09
CA HIS A 301 12.04 11.73 7.45
C HIS A 301 12.35 10.71 8.54
#